data_AF-A0AAP2KX09-F1
#
_entry.id   AF-A0AAP2KX09-F1
#
_cell.length_a   1.000
_cell.length_b   1.000
_cell.length_c   1.000
_cell.angle_alpha   90.00
_cell.angle_beta   90.00
_cell.angle_gamma   90.00
#
_symmetry.space_group_name_H-M   'P 1'
#
loop_
_entity.id
_entity.type
_entity.pdbx_description
1 polymer ?
#
loop_
_entity_poly.entity_id
_entity_poly.type
_entity_poly.pdbx_seq_one_letter_code
_entity_poly.pdbx_strand_id
1 'polypeptide(L)'
;MKLPIKRGSLMIGLLTLAPLGAQAVDQPRTTVNATVLNEGYVPEVSVSGRTLMGMMVEPGGEPNDGNNQQLYLWLPEEYGTSEHACINLNSRDGQYSALLSLPLKSIPSSPGRPVQVNFVSQKAEYYKHYKQNRSPHQLAVLAELKPDCRPTSQREAVLMAAWDSSPDLKTLIVLANSSRLETLLAMPVTDAGNTRYLAVKCQPIEAPHRIAYDTVCRLDLDKLNQEGMPHLRKMQLVRRSGASLAGKVPVELAR
;
A
#
# COMPACT_ATOMS: atom_id res chain seq x y z
N MET A 1 -68.36 35.77 43.70
CA MET A 1 -68.38 35.29 42.31
C MET A 1 -67.32 34.21 42.16
N LYS A 2 -67.71 32.94 41.97
CA LYS A 2 -66.79 31.79 41.84
C LYS A 2 -66.63 31.46 40.34
N LEU A 3 -65.38 31.43 39.85
CA LEU A 3 -65.04 31.03 38.47
C LEU A 3 -64.52 29.58 38.46
N PRO A 4 -64.99 28.71 37.56
CA PRO A 4 -64.51 27.34 37.45
C PRO A 4 -63.31 27.25 36.47
N ILE A 5 -62.23 26.62 36.91
CA ILE A 5 -61.05 26.32 36.07
C ILE A 5 -61.26 24.93 35.45
N LYS A 6 -61.48 24.88 34.13
CA LYS A 6 -61.50 23.64 33.34
C LYS A 6 -60.07 23.14 33.10
N ARG A 7 -59.76 21.93 33.55
CA ARG A 7 -58.52 21.21 33.21
C ARG A 7 -58.67 20.57 31.83
N GLY A 8 -57.92 21.06 30.85
CA GLY A 8 -57.77 20.43 29.54
C GLY A 8 -56.60 19.44 29.56
N SER A 9 -56.88 18.16 29.31
CA SER A 9 -55.85 17.14 29.11
C SER A 9 -55.23 17.28 27.73
N LEU A 10 -53.95 17.61 27.68
CA LEU A 10 -53.13 17.65 26.46
C LEU A 10 -52.57 16.24 26.23
N MET A 11 -53.12 15.50 25.26
CA MET A 11 -52.51 14.26 24.76
C MET A 11 -51.30 14.60 23.89
N ILE A 12 -50.10 14.31 24.38
CA ILE A 12 -48.86 14.36 23.61
C ILE A 12 -48.75 13.04 22.83
N GLY A 13 -49.07 13.09 21.54
CA GLY A 13 -48.86 11.97 20.61
C GLY A 13 -47.37 11.80 20.31
N LEU A 14 -46.81 10.66 20.73
CA LEU A 14 -45.43 10.28 20.49
C LEU A 14 -45.30 9.76 19.03
N LEU A 15 -44.77 10.60 18.13
CA LEU A 15 -44.40 10.21 16.77
C LEU A 15 -43.07 9.44 16.81
N THR A 16 -43.13 8.11 16.65
CA THR A 16 -41.94 7.27 16.50
C THR A 16 -41.39 7.41 15.08
N LEU A 17 -40.36 8.25 14.91
CA LEU A 17 -39.53 8.28 13.72
C LEU A 17 -38.71 6.98 13.65
N ALA A 18 -39.04 6.09 12.71
CA ALA A 18 -38.22 4.93 12.39
C ALA A 18 -36.93 5.40 11.71
N PRO A 19 -35.73 5.05 12.22
CA PRO A 19 -34.49 5.36 11.53
C PRO A 19 -34.42 4.53 10.24
N LEU A 20 -34.38 5.23 9.10
CA LEU A 20 -33.96 4.66 7.82
C LEU A 20 -32.50 4.24 7.96
N GLY A 21 -32.28 2.96 8.31
CA GLY A 21 -30.96 2.35 8.28
C GLY A 21 -30.49 2.30 6.83
N ALA A 22 -29.58 3.21 6.46
CA ALA A 22 -28.81 3.10 5.23
C ALA A 22 -27.95 1.84 5.33
N GLN A 23 -28.42 0.75 4.73
CA GLN A 23 -27.56 -0.42 4.52
C GLN A 23 -26.51 -0.01 3.49
N ALA A 24 -25.25 0.08 3.92
CA ALA A 24 -24.13 0.17 3.01
C ALA A 24 -24.15 -1.10 2.14
N VAL A 25 -24.59 -0.95 0.90
CA VAL A 25 -24.56 -2.03 -0.08
C VAL A 25 -23.09 -2.31 -0.37
N ASP A 26 -22.59 -3.44 0.15
CA ASP A 26 -21.27 -3.98 -0.15
C ASP A 26 -21.20 -4.21 -1.66
N GLN A 27 -20.54 -3.29 -2.37
CA GLN A 27 -20.48 -3.37 -3.82
C GLN A 27 -19.53 -4.51 -4.22
N PRO A 28 -19.86 -5.28 -5.27
CA PRO A 28 -19.05 -6.42 -5.68
C PRO A 28 -17.61 -5.97 -5.95
N ARG A 29 -16.66 -6.55 -5.20
CA ARG A 29 -15.24 -6.33 -5.37
C ARG A 29 -14.77 -7.13 -6.58
N THR A 30 -14.01 -6.50 -7.48
CA THR A 30 -13.35 -7.21 -8.58
C THR A 30 -12.27 -8.11 -7.99
N THR A 31 -12.44 -9.42 -8.14
CA THR A 31 -11.47 -10.43 -7.70
C THR A 31 -10.77 -11.04 -8.90
N VAL A 32 -9.44 -11.11 -8.84
CA VAL A 32 -8.59 -11.63 -9.92
C VAL A 32 -7.53 -12.56 -9.33
N ASN A 33 -7.08 -13.54 -10.12
CA ASN A 33 -6.03 -14.46 -9.71
C ASN A 33 -4.71 -14.06 -10.36
N ALA A 34 -3.66 -13.86 -9.56
CA ALA A 34 -2.30 -13.69 -10.04
C ALA A 34 -1.61 -15.05 -10.17
N THR A 35 -0.71 -15.14 -11.15
CA THR A 35 0.14 -16.32 -11.37
C THR A 35 1.46 -16.14 -10.63
N VAL A 36 1.86 -17.12 -9.82
CA VAL A 36 3.20 -17.15 -9.21
C VAL A 36 4.21 -17.56 -10.29
N LEU A 37 5.08 -16.63 -10.71
CA LEU A 37 6.12 -16.90 -11.70
C LEU A 37 7.38 -17.51 -11.08
N ASN A 38 7.73 -17.04 -9.88
CA ASN A 38 8.85 -17.54 -9.10
C ASN A 38 8.53 -17.35 -7.62
N GLU A 39 8.95 -18.31 -6.78
CA GLU A 39 8.80 -18.24 -5.34
C GLU A 39 9.94 -19.03 -4.67
N GLY A 40 10.65 -18.36 -3.77
CA GLY A 40 11.77 -18.92 -3.02
C GLY A 40 11.60 -18.67 -1.54
N TYR A 41 11.94 -19.68 -0.74
CA TYR A 41 12.14 -19.56 0.70
C TYR A 41 13.43 -20.28 1.04
N VAL A 42 14.51 -19.52 1.25
CA VAL A 42 15.85 -20.04 1.53
C VAL A 42 16.43 -19.39 2.78
N PRO A 43 17.01 -20.16 3.72
CA PRO A 43 17.61 -19.59 4.94
C PRO A 43 18.82 -18.67 4.67
N GLU A 44 19.52 -18.88 3.55
CA GLU A 44 20.68 -18.08 3.15
C GLU A 44 20.30 -17.07 2.07
N VAL A 45 20.51 -15.78 2.36
CA VAL A 45 19.88 -14.69 1.63
C VAL A 45 20.88 -13.90 0.81
N SER A 46 20.60 -13.76 -0.50
CA SER A 46 21.18 -12.68 -1.31
C SER A 46 20.36 -11.40 -1.05
N VAL A 47 21.00 -10.33 -0.58
CA VAL A 47 20.31 -9.05 -0.45
C VAL A 47 20.14 -8.44 -1.83
N SER A 48 18.88 -8.17 -2.20
CA SER A 48 18.55 -7.42 -3.40
C SER A 48 19.27 -6.07 -3.40
N GLY A 49 19.94 -5.75 -4.51
CA GLY A 49 20.54 -4.43 -4.73
C GLY A 49 19.51 -3.33 -5.03
N ARG A 50 18.21 -3.65 -5.07
CA ARG A 50 17.14 -2.67 -5.34
C ARG A 50 16.96 -1.75 -4.14
N THR A 51 16.85 -0.45 -4.40
CA THR A 51 16.61 0.54 -3.35
C THR A 51 15.14 0.60 -2.94
N LEU A 52 14.19 0.60 -3.88
CA LEU A 52 12.76 0.55 -3.55
C LEU A 52 12.33 -0.90 -3.37
N MET A 53 11.79 -1.22 -2.20
CA MET A 53 11.45 -2.59 -1.81
C MET A 53 9.94 -2.80 -1.62
N GLY A 54 9.19 -1.74 -1.32
CA GLY A 54 7.73 -1.83 -1.29
C GLY A 54 7.02 -0.48 -1.18
N MET A 55 5.75 -0.47 -1.57
CA MET A 55 4.82 0.64 -1.40
C MET A 55 3.46 0.07 -0.98
N MET A 56 3.07 0.34 0.27
CA MET A 56 1.88 -0.26 0.87
C MET A 56 1.08 0.74 1.69
N VAL A 57 -0.19 0.44 1.93
CA VAL A 57 -1.04 1.17 2.89
C VAL A 57 -1.03 0.44 4.23
N GLU A 58 -1.18 1.17 5.35
CA GLU A 58 -1.34 0.56 6.68
C GLU A 58 -2.67 -0.21 6.84
N PRO A 59 -2.66 -1.39 7.51
CA PRO A 59 -1.50 -2.10 8.05
C PRO A 59 -0.67 -2.77 6.94
N GLY A 60 0.65 -2.54 6.97
CA GLY A 60 1.58 -3.08 5.98
C GLY A 60 2.19 -4.42 6.40
N GLY A 61 2.40 -5.31 5.43
CA GLY A 61 3.21 -6.52 5.59
C GLY A 61 2.61 -7.68 6.39
N GLU A 62 1.28 -7.74 6.51
CA GLU A 62 0.58 -8.81 7.23
C GLU A 62 -0.18 -9.76 6.27
N PRO A 63 0.45 -10.83 5.76
CA PRO A 63 -0.23 -11.78 4.88
C PRO A 63 -1.33 -12.59 5.58
N ASN A 64 -2.17 -13.22 4.75
CA ASN A 64 -3.22 -14.14 5.19
C ASN A 64 -2.65 -15.47 5.69
N ASP A 65 -3.52 -16.23 6.33
CA ASP A 65 -3.22 -17.55 6.86
C ASP A 65 -3.21 -18.64 5.77
N GLY A 66 -2.17 -19.48 5.81
CA GLY A 66 -2.08 -20.65 4.93
C GLY A 66 -1.53 -20.32 3.54
N ASN A 67 -1.98 -21.07 2.53
CA ASN A 67 -1.41 -20.97 1.18
C ASN A 67 -2.21 -20.01 0.29
N ASN A 68 -3.46 -19.74 0.63
CA ASN A 68 -4.32 -18.84 -0.12
C ASN A 68 -4.10 -17.42 0.37
N GLN A 69 -3.43 -16.64 -0.46
CA GLN A 69 -3.04 -15.28 -0.14
C GLN A 69 -3.90 -14.30 -0.93
N GLN A 70 -4.07 -13.11 -0.36
CA GLN A 70 -4.90 -12.05 -0.92
C GLN A 70 -4.18 -10.73 -0.71
N LEU A 71 -4.18 -9.92 -1.76
CA LEU A 71 -3.64 -8.58 -1.80
C LEU A 71 -4.68 -7.65 -2.40
N TYR A 72 -4.58 -6.38 -2.11
CA TYR A 72 -5.44 -5.34 -2.65
C TYR A 72 -4.57 -4.35 -3.40
N LEU A 73 -4.84 -4.15 -4.69
CA LEU A 73 -4.09 -3.23 -5.55
C LEU A 73 -4.99 -2.10 -6.04
N TRP A 74 -4.53 -0.86 -5.92
CA TRP A 74 -5.16 0.29 -6.55
C TRP A 74 -4.64 0.43 -7.96
N LEU A 75 -5.46 -0.02 -8.91
CA LEU A 75 -5.17 0.08 -10.33
C LEU A 75 -5.52 1.48 -10.85
N PRO A 76 -4.73 2.00 -11.80
CA PRO A 76 -5.04 3.26 -12.41
C PRO A 76 -6.25 3.18 -13.35
N GLU A 77 -6.77 4.34 -13.73
CA GLU A 77 -7.81 4.42 -14.76
C GLU A 77 -7.35 3.86 -16.11
N GLU A 78 -6.08 4.09 -16.44
CA GLU A 78 -5.44 3.71 -17.69
C GLU A 78 -4.13 2.98 -17.40
N TYR A 79 -3.91 1.85 -18.08
CA TYR A 79 -2.69 1.04 -17.94
C TYR A 79 -1.54 1.49 -18.85
N GLY A 80 -1.77 2.44 -19.75
CA GLY A 80 -0.77 2.86 -20.74
C GLY A 80 -0.38 1.71 -21.67
N THR A 81 0.92 1.44 -21.80
CA THR A 81 1.48 0.31 -22.57
C THR A 81 1.69 -0.94 -21.72
N SER A 82 1.37 -0.88 -20.43
CA SER A 82 1.54 -2.01 -19.52
C SER A 82 0.49 -3.08 -19.79
N GLU A 83 0.95 -4.32 -19.97
CA GLU A 83 0.07 -5.49 -20.07
C GLU A 83 -0.06 -6.24 -18.74
N HIS A 84 0.87 -6.02 -17.81
CA HIS A 84 0.97 -6.72 -16.55
C HIS A 84 1.18 -5.79 -15.34
N ALA A 85 0.58 -6.14 -14.21
CA ALA A 85 1.06 -5.76 -12.90
C ALA A 85 1.98 -6.85 -12.36
N CYS A 86 3.24 -6.51 -12.14
CA CYS A 86 4.29 -7.41 -11.66
C CYS A 86 4.54 -7.16 -10.18
N ILE A 87 4.22 -8.14 -9.35
CA ILE A 87 4.17 -7.99 -7.89
C ILE A 87 5.35 -8.73 -7.28
N ASN A 88 6.30 -7.99 -6.74
CA ASN A 88 7.42 -8.54 -5.98
C ASN A 88 7.06 -8.57 -4.50
N LEU A 89 7.11 -9.75 -3.89
CA LEU A 89 6.99 -9.96 -2.46
C LEU A 89 8.37 -10.26 -1.89
N ASN A 90 8.77 -9.60 -0.80
CA ASN A 90 10.03 -9.88 -0.12
C ASN A 90 9.84 -9.81 1.39
N SER A 91 10.30 -10.80 2.13
CA SER A 91 10.37 -10.70 3.59
C SER A 91 11.43 -9.70 4.01
N ARG A 92 11.29 -9.14 5.22
CA ARG A 92 12.28 -8.22 5.78
C ARG A 92 13.65 -8.85 5.93
N ASP A 93 13.74 -10.09 6.38
CA ASP A 93 15.01 -10.83 6.44
C ASP A 93 15.54 -11.28 5.06
N GLY A 94 14.71 -11.16 4.01
CA GLY A 94 15.00 -11.57 2.64
C GLY A 94 15.02 -13.08 2.39
N GLN A 95 14.66 -13.89 3.40
CA GLN A 95 14.58 -15.35 3.23
C GLN A 95 13.47 -15.76 2.27
N TYR A 96 12.39 -14.99 2.21
CA TYR A 96 11.28 -15.22 1.30
C TYR A 96 11.26 -14.17 0.18
N SER A 97 11.09 -14.65 -1.04
CA SER A 97 10.82 -13.81 -2.20
C SER A 97 9.82 -14.47 -3.14
N ALA A 98 8.95 -13.68 -3.74
CA ALA A 98 8.06 -14.15 -4.81
C ALA A 98 7.89 -13.08 -5.88
N LEU A 99 7.68 -13.53 -7.11
CA LEU A 99 7.28 -12.70 -8.24
C LEU A 99 5.95 -13.21 -8.77
N LEU A 100 4.92 -12.37 -8.70
CA LEU A 100 3.61 -12.65 -9.25
C LEU A 100 3.38 -11.85 -10.53
N SER A 101 2.59 -12.40 -11.43
CA SER A 101 2.11 -11.73 -12.64
C SER A 101 0.59 -11.65 -12.64
N LEU A 102 0.08 -10.46 -12.85
CA LEU A 102 -1.34 -10.18 -13.00
C LEU A 102 -1.58 -9.55 -14.38
N PRO A 103 -2.19 -10.28 -15.33
CA PRO A 103 -2.57 -9.73 -16.63
C PRO A 103 -3.65 -8.65 -16.47
N LEU A 104 -3.44 -7.47 -17.07
CA LEU A 104 -4.34 -6.31 -16.91
C LEU A 104 -5.51 -6.31 -17.91
N LYS A 105 -5.36 -6.98 -19.06
CA LYS A 105 -6.34 -6.97 -20.18
C LYS A 105 -7.76 -7.40 -19.76
N SER A 106 -7.88 -8.24 -18.74
CA SER A 106 -9.17 -8.76 -18.26
C SER A 106 -9.71 -8.04 -17.02
N ILE A 107 -9.02 -7.00 -16.53
CA ILE A 107 -9.41 -6.30 -15.31
C ILE A 107 -10.12 -5.01 -15.70
N PRO A 108 -11.40 -4.84 -15.31
CA PRO A 108 -12.09 -3.59 -15.56
C PRO A 108 -11.40 -2.46 -14.80
N SER A 109 -11.13 -1.36 -15.50
CA SER A 109 -10.70 -0.12 -14.87
C SER A 109 -11.78 0.35 -13.90
N SER A 110 -11.40 0.63 -12.65
CA SER A 110 -12.32 1.03 -11.58
C SER A 110 -11.59 2.02 -10.66
N PRO A 111 -11.51 3.31 -11.06
CA PRO A 111 -10.79 4.32 -10.30
C PRO A 111 -11.19 4.34 -8.82
N GLY A 112 -10.17 4.45 -7.96
CA GLY A 112 -10.35 4.57 -6.51
C GLY A 112 -10.78 3.29 -5.78
N ARG A 113 -11.01 2.18 -6.50
CA ARG A 113 -11.39 0.90 -5.89
C ARG A 113 -10.24 -0.10 -5.98
N PRO A 114 -9.86 -0.74 -4.87
CA PRO A 114 -8.88 -1.80 -4.94
C PRO A 114 -9.44 -3.02 -5.67
N VAL A 115 -8.59 -3.65 -6.45
CA VAL A 115 -8.83 -5.00 -6.99
C VAL A 115 -8.25 -6.00 -6.01
N GLN A 116 -9.04 -7.01 -5.65
CA GLN A 116 -8.57 -8.12 -4.82
C GLN A 116 -7.80 -9.12 -5.70
N VAL A 117 -6.52 -9.28 -5.41
CA VAL A 117 -5.60 -10.18 -6.08
C VAL A 117 -5.36 -11.40 -5.22
N ASN A 118 -5.87 -12.55 -5.66
CA ASN A 118 -5.64 -13.82 -5.01
C ASN A 118 -4.44 -14.53 -5.64
N PHE A 119 -3.68 -15.25 -4.85
CA PHE A 119 -2.66 -16.18 -5.34
C PHE A 119 -2.49 -17.35 -4.37
N VAL A 120 -1.98 -18.46 -4.87
CA VAL A 120 -1.69 -19.65 -4.06
C VAL A 120 -0.18 -19.78 -3.92
N SER A 121 0.33 -19.62 -2.71
CA SER A 121 1.75 -19.85 -2.40
C SER A 121 2.07 -21.34 -2.40
N GLN A 122 3.25 -21.68 -2.91
CA GLN A 122 3.88 -23.00 -2.85
C GLN A 122 4.79 -23.16 -1.61
N LYS A 123 4.96 -22.09 -0.80
CA LYS A 123 5.82 -22.04 0.40
C LYS A 123 5.01 -21.88 1.68
N ALA A 124 4.14 -22.83 1.94
CA ALA A 124 3.29 -22.90 3.13
C ALA A 124 4.06 -22.72 4.45
N GLU A 125 5.28 -23.25 4.49
CA GLU A 125 6.21 -23.20 5.61
C GLU A 125 6.57 -21.75 6.01
N TYR A 126 6.73 -20.85 5.04
CA TYR A 126 7.01 -19.45 5.31
C TYR A 126 5.87 -18.79 6.09
N TYR A 127 4.64 -18.94 5.60
CA TYR A 127 3.46 -18.34 6.22
C TYR A 127 3.16 -18.94 7.61
N LYS A 128 3.56 -20.20 7.85
CA LYS A 128 3.53 -20.78 9.20
C LYS A 128 4.57 -20.11 10.12
N HIS A 129 5.81 -19.91 9.67
CA HIS A 129 6.84 -19.22 10.46
C HIS A 129 6.53 -17.75 10.69
N TYR A 130 5.93 -17.07 9.71
CA TYR A 130 5.46 -15.70 9.84
C TYR A 130 4.59 -15.51 11.09
N LYS A 131 3.65 -16.43 11.33
CA LYS A 131 2.77 -16.38 12.52
C LYS A 131 3.53 -16.47 13.84
N GLN A 132 4.60 -17.24 13.86
CA GLN A 132 5.41 -17.47 15.07
C GLN A 132 6.35 -16.31 15.34
N ASN A 133 6.83 -15.63 14.29
CA ASN A 133 7.81 -14.55 14.41
C ASN A 133 7.58 -13.44 13.37
N ARG A 134 6.56 -12.60 13.58
CA ARG A 134 6.07 -11.65 12.56
C ARG A 134 7.12 -10.64 12.09
N SER A 135 7.86 -10.01 13.01
CA SER A 135 8.71 -8.84 12.71
C SER A 135 9.75 -9.08 11.58
N PRO A 136 10.59 -10.14 11.63
CA PRO A 136 11.53 -10.43 10.53
C PRO A 136 10.86 -10.96 9.25
N HIS A 137 9.64 -11.49 9.37
CA HIS A 137 8.89 -12.07 8.26
C HIS A 137 7.81 -11.11 7.70
N GLN A 138 7.82 -9.83 8.06
CA GLN A 138 6.92 -8.88 7.41
C GLN A 138 7.24 -8.80 5.92
N LEU A 139 6.19 -8.76 5.10
CA LEU A 139 6.32 -8.74 3.64
C LEU A 139 6.27 -7.32 3.09
N ALA A 140 7.31 -6.91 2.37
CA ALA A 140 7.23 -5.79 1.46
C ALA A 140 6.54 -6.21 0.17
N VAL A 141 5.65 -5.36 -0.33
CA VAL A 141 4.97 -5.52 -1.63
C VAL A 141 5.40 -4.38 -2.55
N LEU A 142 6.01 -4.73 -3.67
CA LEU A 142 6.31 -3.81 -4.77
C LEU A 142 5.57 -4.27 -6.03
N ALA A 143 4.44 -3.64 -6.31
CA ALA A 143 3.66 -3.87 -7.52
C ALA A 143 4.02 -2.82 -8.58
N GLU A 144 4.45 -3.27 -9.75
CA GLU A 144 4.93 -2.42 -10.84
C GLU A 144 4.11 -2.66 -12.11
N LEU A 145 3.72 -1.59 -12.80
CA LEU A 145 3.14 -1.66 -14.14
C LEU A 145 4.26 -1.83 -15.16
N LYS A 146 4.16 -2.89 -15.98
CA LYS A 146 5.18 -3.28 -16.96
C LYS A 146 4.54 -3.89 -18.22
N PRO A 147 5.23 -3.86 -19.38
CA PRO A 147 4.81 -4.64 -20.53
C PRO A 147 4.87 -6.16 -20.26
N ASP A 148 5.80 -6.60 -19.41
CA ASP A 148 5.89 -7.97 -18.91
C ASP A 148 6.70 -8.03 -17.60
N CYS A 149 6.69 -9.19 -16.93
CA CYS A 149 7.37 -9.39 -15.64
C CYS A 149 8.81 -9.90 -15.74
N ARG A 150 9.49 -9.72 -16.88
CA ARG A 150 10.93 -10.00 -16.97
C ARG A 150 11.73 -8.95 -16.19
N PRO A 151 12.88 -9.30 -15.59
CA PRO A 151 13.70 -8.35 -14.84
C PRO A 151 14.20 -7.16 -15.68
N THR A 152 14.44 -7.37 -16.97
CA THR A 152 14.96 -6.34 -17.90
C THR A 152 13.89 -5.36 -18.36
N SER A 153 12.62 -5.69 -18.22
CA SER A 153 11.52 -4.83 -18.68
C SER A 153 11.44 -3.59 -17.81
N GLN A 154 11.33 -2.43 -18.45
CA GLN A 154 11.26 -1.16 -17.75
C GLN A 154 9.92 -1.04 -17.02
N ARG A 155 9.98 -0.50 -15.80
CA ARG A 155 8.81 -0.09 -15.03
C ARG A 155 8.23 1.18 -15.63
N GLU A 156 6.91 1.23 -15.78
CA GLU A 156 6.17 2.46 -16.12
C GLU A 156 5.69 3.20 -14.86
N ALA A 157 5.19 2.46 -13.87
CA ALA A 157 4.72 3.03 -12.60
C ALA A 157 4.72 1.99 -11.47
N VAL A 158 4.54 2.46 -10.24
CA VAL A 158 4.34 1.68 -9.02
C VAL A 158 2.88 1.78 -8.59
N LEU A 159 2.30 0.66 -8.14
CA LEU A 159 0.94 0.60 -7.61
C LEU A 159 0.97 0.63 -6.08
N MET A 160 -0.07 1.21 -5.47
CA MET A 160 -0.30 1.01 -4.04
C MET A 160 -0.83 -0.40 -3.81
N ALA A 161 -0.32 -1.05 -2.77
CA ALA A 161 -0.77 -2.35 -2.32
C ALA A 161 -1.24 -2.32 -0.87
N ALA A 162 -2.11 -3.25 -0.50
CA ALA A 162 -2.45 -3.51 0.89
C ALA A 162 -2.68 -5.01 1.09
N TRP A 163 -2.48 -5.47 2.33
CA TRP A 163 -2.87 -6.83 2.72
C TRP A 163 -4.29 -6.86 3.29
N ASP A 164 -4.76 -5.76 3.85
CA ASP A 164 -6.13 -5.61 4.35
C ASP A 164 -7.08 -5.12 3.24
N SER A 165 -8.32 -5.61 3.34
CA SER A 165 -9.46 -5.32 2.47
C SER A 165 -10.15 -3.98 2.78
N SER A 166 -9.91 -3.44 3.97
CA SER A 166 -10.38 -2.12 4.39
C SER A 166 -9.21 -1.32 5.00
N PRO A 167 -8.12 -1.10 4.24
CA PRO A 167 -6.95 -0.47 4.81
C PRO A 167 -7.22 1.00 5.11
N ASP A 168 -6.52 1.52 6.10
CA ASP A 168 -6.57 2.95 6.40
C ASP A 168 -5.73 3.69 5.35
N LEU A 169 -6.40 4.19 4.30
CA LEU A 169 -5.78 4.96 3.21
C LEU A 169 -5.12 6.27 3.69
N LYS A 170 -5.09 6.57 4.99
CA LYS A 170 -4.38 7.72 5.56
C LYS A 170 -2.87 7.57 5.53
N THR A 171 -2.33 6.36 5.68
CA THR A 171 -0.87 6.18 5.78
C THR A 171 -0.32 5.35 4.64
N LEU A 172 0.48 5.99 3.79
CA LEU A 172 1.30 5.31 2.79
C LEU A 172 2.68 4.99 3.37
N ILE A 173 3.04 3.71 3.35
CA ILE A 173 4.34 3.17 3.72
C ILE A 173 5.17 2.97 2.45
N VAL A 174 6.37 3.56 2.44
CA VAL A 174 7.42 3.26 1.44
C VAL A 174 8.57 2.56 2.14
N LEU A 175 8.90 1.36 1.67
CA LEU A 175 9.99 0.54 2.20
C LEU A 175 11.19 0.58 1.25
N ALA A 176 12.37 0.80 1.81
CA ALA A 176 13.60 0.93 1.03
C ALA A 176 14.79 0.22 1.66
N ASN A 177 15.71 -0.21 0.81
CA ASN A 177 17.08 -0.54 1.18
C ASN A 177 17.97 0.68 0.95
N SER A 178 18.22 1.41 2.03
CA SER A 178 19.01 2.64 2.01
C SER A 178 20.48 2.39 2.33
N SER A 179 20.87 1.15 2.63
CA SER A 179 22.23 0.79 3.00
C SER A 179 22.77 1.66 4.15
N ARG A 180 21.91 1.90 5.15
CA ARG A 180 22.16 2.75 6.33
C ARG A 180 22.42 4.23 6.03
N LEU A 181 22.12 4.71 4.83
CA LEU A 181 22.17 6.13 4.49
C LEU A 181 20.95 6.88 5.03
N GLU A 182 21.12 8.16 5.38
CA GLU A 182 19.98 9.02 5.67
C GLU A 182 19.10 9.13 4.42
N THR A 183 17.81 8.89 4.58
CA THR A 183 16.88 8.79 3.46
C THR A 183 15.68 9.68 3.67
N LEU A 184 15.34 10.42 2.62
CA LEU A 184 14.19 11.30 2.55
C LEU A 184 13.28 10.83 1.42
N LEU A 185 11.96 10.84 1.65
CA LEU A 185 10.97 10.76 0.59
C LEU A 185 10.58 12.20 0.22
N ALA A 186 11.02 12.66 -0.95
CA ALA A 186 10.75 13.99 -1.45
C ALA A 186 9.63 13.96 -2.49
N MET A 187 8.74 14.95 -2.45
CA MET A 187 7.64 15.07 -3.42
C MET A 187 7.28 16.53 -3.70
N PRO A 188 6.94 16.89 -4.94
CA PRO A 188 6.41 18.21 -5.22
C PRO A 188 4.99 18.34 -4.67
N VAL A 189 4.68 19.51 -4.14
CA VAL A 189 3.35 19.91 -3.67
C VAL A 189 3.04 21.28 -4.26
N THR A 190 1.85 21.44 -4.84
CA THR A 190 1.39 22.71 -5.42
C THR A 190 0.33 23.36 -4.53
N ASP A 191 0.57 24.60 -4.14
CA ASP A 191 -0.37 25.43 -3.38
C ASP A 191 -0.44 26.84 -3.97
N ALA A 192 -1.65 27.34 -4.21
CA ALA A 192 -1.91 28.64 -4.86
C ALA A 192 -1.07 28.90 -6.13
N GLY A 193 -0.81 27.87 -6.94
CA GLY A 193 0.00 27.96 -8.16
C GLY A 193 1.52 27.88 -7.97
N ASN A 194 2.01 27.90 -6.73
CA ASN A 194 3.43 27.73 -6.41
C ASN A 194 3.76 26.26 -6.13
N THR A 195 4.82 25.75 -6.76
CA THR A 195 5.29 24.37 -6.52
C THR A 195 6.51 24.39 -5.62
N ARG A 196 6.44 23.68 -4.49
CA ARG A 196 7.56 23.45 -3.57
C ARG A 196 7.76 21.95 -3.36
N TYR A 197 8.91 21.57 -2.79
CA TYR A 197 9.14 20.18 -2.39
C TYR A 197 8.88 19.99 -0.90
N LEU A 198 8.03 19.03 -0.57
CA LEU A 198 7.93 18.47 0.77
C LEU A 198 8.91 17.29 0.86
N ALA A 199 9.62 17.18 1.98
CA ALA A 199 10.49 16.05 2.27
C ALA A 199 10.10 15.40 3.60
N VAL A 200 9.84 14.11 3.57
CA VAL A 200 9.58 13.29 4.76
C VAL A 200 10.83 12.49 5.09
N LYS A 201 11.34 12.65 6.31
CA LYS A 201 12.48 11.86 6.78
C LYS A 201 12.05 10.43 7.07
N CYS A 202 12.73 9.49 6.45
CA CYS A 202 12.48 8.06 6.67
C CYS A 202 13.20 7.59 7.94
N GLN A 203 12.61 6.61 8.60
CA GLN A 203 13.14 6.03 9.84
C GLN A 203 13.90 4.74 9.53
N PRO A 204 15.04 4.49 10.20
CA PRO A 204 15.70 3.19 10.13
C PRO A 204 14.81 2.13 10.78
N ILE A 205 14.89 0.91 10.27
CA ILE A 205 14.28 -0.27 10.87
C ILE A 205 15.36 -0.97 11.69
N GLU A 206 15.20 -0.95 13.01
CA GLU A 206 16.10 -1.67 13.91
C GLU A 206 15.95 -3.18 13.72
N ALA A 207 17.04 -3.86 13.37
CA ALA A 207 17.08 -5.30 13.28
C ALA A 207 18.48 -5.84 13.64
N PRO A 208 18.58 -6.99 14.34
CA PRO A 208 19.84 -7.57 14.77
C PRO A 208 20.65 -8.23 13.63
N HIS A 209 20.01 -8.53 12.48
CA HIS A 209 20.60 -9.27 11.37
C HIS A 209 20.50 -8.49 10.06
N ARG A 210 21.13 -9.04 9.00
CA ARG A 210 21.03 -8.50 7.65
C ARG A 210 19.58 -8.59 7.16
N ILE A 211 19.02 -7.46 6.76
CA ILE A 211 17.64 -7.31 6.26
C ILE A 211 17.64 -6.86 4.80
N ALA A 212 16.63 -7.27 4.04
CA ALA A 212 16.41 -6.92 2.64
C ALA A 212 16.02 -5.45 2.45
N TYR A 213 15.41 -4.84 3.45
CA TYR A 213 15.11 -3.41 3.50
C TYR A 213 15.30 -2.90 4.92
N ASP A 214 15.92 -1.73 5.06
CA ASP A 214 16.39 -1.18 6.34
C ASP A 214 15.74 0.16 6.70
N THR A 215 14.84 0.65 5.86
CA THR A 215 14.28 1.99 5.98
C THR A 215 12.80 1.99 5.68
N VAL A 216 12.04 2.74 6.47
CA VAL A 216 10.60 2.97 6.28
C VAL A 216 10.29 4.47 6.25
N CYS A 217 9.60 4.91 5.22
CA CYS A 217 9.01 6.25 5.15
C CYS A 217 7.50 6.11 5.35
N ARG A 218 6.93 6.83 6.31
CA ARG A 218 5.48 6.89 6.53
C ARG A 218 4.98 8.26 6.10
N LEU A 219 4.01 8.26 5.21
CA LEU A 219 3.39 9.46 4.66
C LEU A 219 1.92 9.48 5.09
N ASP A 220 1.58 10.46 5.91
CA ASP A 220 0.21 10.80 6.26
C ASP A 220 -0.40 11.61 5.10
N LEU A 221 -1.33 11.00 4.38
CA LEU A 221 -1.97 11.58 3.20
C LEU A 221 -2.89 12.75 3.57
N ASP A 222 -3.53 12.73 4.75
CA ASP A 222 -4.39 13.83 5.19
C ASP A 222 -3.55 15.06 5.50
N LYS A 223 -2.45 14.88 6.23
CA LYS A 223 -1.49 15.96 6.50
C LYS A 223 -0.86 16.47 5.20
N LEU A 224 -0.56 15.58 4.26
CA LEU A 224 0.00 15.97 2.97
C LEU A 224 -0.97 16.84 2.16
N ASN A 225 -2.26 16.50 2.15
CA ASN A 225 -3.30 17.28 1.47
C ASN A 225 -3.49 18.67 2.10
N GLN A 226 -3.16 18.86 3.38
CA GLN A 226 -3.17 20.17 4.03
C GLN A 226 -2.00 21.06 3.57
N GLU A 227 -0.92 20.49 3.04
CA GLU A 227 0.25 21.23 2.54
C GLU A 227 0.07 21.73 1.09
N GLY A 228 -0.99 21.28 0.41
CA GLY A 228 -1.32 21.58 -0.99
C GLY A 228 -1.67 20.30 -1.77
N MET A 229 -1.70 20.37 -3.11
CA MET A 229 -1.94 19.21 -3.98
C MET A 229 -0.63 18.43 -4.21
N PRO A 230 -0.47 17.21 -3.66
CA PRO A 230 0.75 16.44 -3.81
C PRO A 230 0.86 15.77 -5.19
N HIS A 231 2.06 15.81 -5.76
CA HIS A 231 2.38 15.12 -7.01
C HIS A 231 3.01 13.76 -6.70
N LEU A 232 2.20 12.80 -6.23
CA LEU A 232 2.66 11.48 -5.80
C LEU A 232 3.47 10.73 -6.88
N ARG A 233 3.19 10.98 -8.16
CA ARG A 233 3.95 10.37 -9.28
C ARG A 233 5.38 10.86 -9.43
N LYS A 234 5.68 12.01 -8.82
CA LYS A 234 7.00 12.63 -8.84
C LYS A 234 7.73 12.42 -7.51
N MET A 235 7.24 11.49 -6.67
CA MET A 235 7.93 11.09 -5.46
C MET A 235 9.29 10.50 -5.78
N GLN A 236 10.28 10.82 -4.95
CA GLN A 236 11.64 10.35 -5.08
C GLN A 236 12.22 10.00 -3.71
N LEU A 237 12.87 8.85 -3.60
CA LEU A 237 13.74 8.55 -2.48
C LEU A 237 15.09 9.23 -2.73
N VAL A 238 15.52 10.05 -1.78
CA VAL A 238 16.80 10.77 -1.80
C VAL A 238 17.66 10.23 -0.68
N ARG A 239 18.80 9.63 -1.02
CA ARG A 239 19.74 9.08 -0.04
C ARG A 239 20.94 10.02 0.13
N ARG A 240 21.40 10.18 1.37
CA ARG A 240 22.46 11.11 1.76
C ARG A 240 23.54 10.42 2.59
N SER A 241 24.79 10.80 2.32
CA SER A 241 25.95 10.46 3.14
C SER A 241 26.63 11.77 3.56
N GLY A 242 26.32 12.25 4.77
CA GLY A 242 26.72 13.57 5.24
C GLY A 242 26.17 14.70 4.36
N ALA A 243 27.07 15.54 3.82
CA ALA A 243 26.71 16.64 2.91
C ALA A 243 26.43 16.17 1.46
N SER A 244 26.82 14.95 1.11
CA SER A 244 26.76 14.44 -0.27
C SER A 244 25.47 13.66 -0.56
N LEU A 245 24.95 13.79 -1.78
CA LEU A 245 23.79 13.04 -2.26
C LEU A 245 24.26 11.76 -2.99
N ALA A 246 23.76 10.60 -2.57
CA ALA A 246 24.15 9.30 -3.15
C ALA A 246 23.30 8.90 -4.38
N GLY A 247 22.26 9.67 -4.71
CA GLY A 247 21.38 9.45 -5.86
C GLY A 247 19.91 9.55 -5.51
N LYS A 248 19.08 9.89 -6.52
CA LYS A 248 17.63 9.96 -6.42
C LYS A 248 17.02 8.72 -7.05
N VAL A 249 16.10 8.05 -6.37
CA VAL A 249 15.39 6.86 -6.86
C VAL A 249 13.92 7.23 -7.06
N PRO A 250 13.39 7.18 -8.29
CA PRO A 250 11.98 7.47 -8.56
C PRO A 250 11.03 6.47 -7.88
N VAL A 251 9.92 7.00 -7.38
CA VAL A 251 8.82 6.29 -6.73
C VAL A 251 7.54 6.70 -7.47
N GLU A 252 7.49 6.42 -8.77
CA GLU A 252 6.47 6.93 -9.69
C GLU A 252 5.14 6.21 -9.50
N LEU A 253 4.27 6.73 -8.62
CA LEU A 253 2.95 6.14 -8.38
C LEU A 253 2.05 6.22 -9.65
N ALA A 254 1.27 5.18 -9.93
CA ALA A 254 0.34 5.11 -11.06
C ALA A 254 -0.84 6.10 -10.94
N ARG A 255 -1.59 6.29 -12.03
CA ARG A 255 -2.66 7.29 -12.17
C ARG A 255 -3.95 7.00 -11.46
#